data_AF-A0A914G5Q8-F1
#
_entry.id   AF-A0A914G5Q8-F1
#
_cell.length_a   1.000
_cell.length_b   1.000
_cell.length_c   1.000
_cell.angle_alpha   90.00
_cell.angle_beta   90.00
_cell.angle_gamma   90.00
#
_symmetry.space_group_name_H-M   'P 1'
#
loop_
_entity.id
_entity.type
_entity.pdbx_description
1 polymer ?
#
loop_
_entity_poly.entity_id
_entity_poly.type
_entity_poly.pdbx_seq_one_letter_code
_entity_poly.pdbx_strand_id
1 'polypeptide(L)'
;MALNRAKTFVEKALLFSSGRVKNAISSSLNNENALLFRIPDLSSRSLWTPNFWGSNITDDIQKLEDNHATIKLACLKVLKNASIWQRKDDGAGGTWFIYPLLKNGFWCDEYCNVEPELMEIIHSLNSIMHKCVFGSIYFSLLPPKTKIQNHLEPTNIRLKCHLGIEVPKEEEACFLTTATNE
;
A
#
# COMPACT_ATOMS: atom_id res chain seq x y z
N MET A 1 5.38 -22.09 -4.41
CA MET A 1 4.25 -21.24 -4.88
C MET A 1 4.60 -19.75 -4.88
N ALA A 2 5.29 -19.22 -3.85
CA ALA A 2 5.77 -17.82 -3.80
C ALA A 2 6.76 -17.45 -4.92
N LEU A 3 7.68 -18.35 -5.28
CA LEU A 3 8.68 -18.14 -6.34
C LEU A 3 8.06 -17.93 -7.73
N ASN A 4 6.95 -18.63 -8.04
CA ASN A 4 6.24 -18.44 -9.31
C ASN A 4 5.48 -17.11 -9.36
N ARG A 5 4.89 -16.66 -8.24
CA ARG A 5 4.29 -15.32 -8.15
C ARG A 5 5.33 -14.21 -8.27
N ALA A 6 6.52 -14.41 -7.69
CA ALA A 6 7.65 -13.48 -7.82
C ALA A 6 8.16 -13.41 -9.28
N LYS A 7 8.27 -14.53 -9.99
CA LYS A 7 8.61 -14.55 -11.42
C LYS A 7 7.60 -13.78 -12.28
N THR A 8 6.30 -14.03 -12.11
CA THR A 8 5.25 -13.31 -12.86
C THR A 8 5.22 -11.81 -12.52
N PHE A 9 5.56 -11.43 -11.29
CA PHE A 9 5.68 -10.04 -10.85
C PHE A 9 6.86 -9.33 -11.54
N VAL A 10 8.01 -10.02 -11.61
CA VAL A 10 9.23 -9.52 -12.25
C VAL A 10 9.04 -9.34 -13.76
N GLU A 11 8.42 -10.30 -14.44
CA GLU A 11 8.14 -10.21 -15.89
C GLU A 11 7.26 -9.00 -16.24
N LYS A 12 6.25 -8.69 -15.40
CA LYS A 12 5.41 -7.50 -15.58
C LYS A 12 6.15 -6.19 -15.27
N ALA A 13 7.05 -6.19 -14.30
CA ALA A 13 7.89 -5.03 -13.97
C ALA A 13 8.89 -4.69 -15.09
N LEU A 14 9.34 -5.68 -15.87
CA LEU A 14 10.27 -5.52 -16.99
C LEU A 14 9.64 -4.83 -18.22
N LEU A 15 8.32 -4.93 -18.40
CA LEU A 15 7.61 -4.36 -19.55
C LEU A 15 7.51 -2.82 -19.51
N PHE A 16 7.69 -2.19 -18.35
CA PHE A 16 7.43 -0.76 -18.14
C PHE A 16 8.63 0.02 -17.58
N SER A 17 9.84 -0.53 -17.62
CA SER A 17 10.94 0.02 -16.82
C SER A 17 12.25 0.32 -17.58
N SER A 18 12.91 1.41 -17.16
CA SER A 18 14.15 1.92 -17.75
C SER A 18 15.36 1.00 -17.46
N GLY A 19 16.50 1.23 -18.12
CA GLY A 19 17.70 0.39 -17.99
C GLY A 19 18.20 0.20 -16.55
N ARG A 20 18.07 1.21 -15.67
CA ARG A 20 18.41 1.10 -14.24
C ARG A 20 17.53 0.10 -13.50
N VAL A 21 16.24 0.05 -13.83
CA VAL A 21 15.28 -0.85 -13.18
C VAL A 21 15.50 -2.29 -13.63
N LYS A 22 15.84 -2.52 -14.91
CA LYS A 22 16.20 -3.86 -15.42
C LYS A 22 17.41 -4.45 -14.68
N ASN A 23 18.45 -3.65 -14.44
CA ASN A 23 19.65 -4.10 -13.74
C ASN A 23 19.36 -4.42 -12.26
N ALA A 24 18.60 -3.58 -11.57
CA ALA A 24 18.22 -3.82 -10.17
C ALA A 24 17.33 -5.07 -10.02
N ILE A 25 16.42 -5.34 -10.96
CA ILE A 25 15.63 -6.58 -11.00
C ILE A 25 16.53 -7.82 -11.17
N SER A 26 17.48 -7.78 -12.11
CA SER A 26 18.38 -8.91 -12.37
C SER A 26 19.30 -9.22 -11.18
N SER A 27 19.74 -8.20 -10.43
CA SER A 27 20.54 -8.38 -9.22
C SER A 27 19.71 -8.94 -8.05
N SER A 28 18.43 -8.57 -7.95
CA SER A 28 17.53 -9.07 -6.89
C SER A 28 17.10 -10.53 -7.07
N LEU A 29 17.01 -11.04 -8.30
CA LEU A 29 16.72 -12.46 -8.55
C LEU A 29 17.80 -13.43 -8.06
N ASN A 30 19.03 -12.93 -7.87
CA ASN A 30 20.20 -13.72 -7.46
C ASN A 30 20.53 -13.57 -5.96
N ASN A 31 19.72 -12.85 -5.20
CA ASN A 31 19.98 -12.54 -3.80
C ASN A 31 18.81 -13.07 -2.94
N GLU A 32 19.09 -13.98 -2.01
CA GLU A 32 18.08 -14.60 -1.13
C GLU A 32 17.48 -13.64 -0.09
N ASN A 33 17.89 -12.37 -0.10
CA ASN A 33 17.32 -11.35 0.77
C ASN A 33 15.86 -11.02 0.40
N ALA A 34 15.04 -10.75 1.43
CA ALA A 34 13.58 -10.64 1.38
C ALA A 34 12.98 -9.54 0.46
N LEU A 35 13.79 -8.67 -0.14
CA LEU A 35 13.32 -7.61 -1.04
C LEU A 35 13.51 -8.02 -2.51
N LEU A 36 12.40 -8.19 -3.24
CA LEU A 36 12.38 -8.51 -4.67
C LEU A 36 12.94 -7.39 -5.55
N PHE A 37 12.94 -6.14 -5.10
CA PHE A 37 13.50 -5.00 -5.84
C PHE A 37 14.07 -3.95 -4.89
N ARG A 38 15.40 -3.76 -4.91
CA ARG A 38 16.09 -2.81 -4.04
C ARG A 38 16.88 -1.79 -4.85
N ILE A 39 16.68 -0.51 -4.56
CA ILE A 39 17.61 0.55 -4.99
C ILE A 39 18.61 0.79 -3.86
N PRO A 40 19.93 0.66 -4.11
CA PRO A 40 20.95 0.92 -3.08
C PRO A 40 20.95 2.41 -2.67
N ASP A 41 21.51 2.68 -1.49
CA ASP A 41 21.77 4.03 -0.97
C ASP A 41 20.53 4.92 -0.74
N LEU A 42 19.33 4.33 -0.75
CA LEU A 42 18.14 5.00 -0.24
C LEU A 42 18.17 5.02 1.29
N SER A 43 17.80 6.16 1.87
CA SER A 43 17.64 6.31 3.31
C SER A 43 16.66 5.25 3.85
N SER A 44 17.10 4.51 4.85
CA SER A 44 16.32 3.46 5.49
C SER A 44 15.87 3.92 6.87
N ARG A 45 14.56 4.04 7.08
CA ARG A 45 13.93 4.29 8.38
C ARG A 45 12.64 3.51 8.45
N SER A 46 12.31 3.02 9.64
CA SER A 46 11.06 2.28 9.86
C SER A 46 9.83 3.19 9.91
N LEU A 47 10.00 4.42 10.40
CA LEU A 47 8.98 5.46 10.48
C LEU A 47 9.49 6.76 9.88
N TRP A 48 8.58 7.46 9.21
CA TRP A 48 8.86 8.69 8.49
C TRP A 48 7.90 9.79 8.94
N THR A 49 8.43 10.99 9.13
CA THR A 49 7.61 12.18 9.40
C THR A 49 7.46 13.00 8.11
N PRO A 50 6.34 13.72 7.92
CA PRO A 50 6.09 14.51 6.71
C PRO A 50 7.23 15.49 6.40
N ASN A 51 7.80 16.10 7.44
CA ASN A 51 8.88 17.09 7.35
C ASN A 51 10.16 16.58 6.67
N PHE A 52 10.35 15.27 6.56
CA PHE A 52 11.50 14.71 5.85
C PHE A 52 11.37 14.84 4.33
N TRP A 53 10.14 15.00 3.84
CA TRP A 53 9.81 14.95 2.42
C TRP A 53 9.51 16.35 1.90
N GLY A 54 9.75 16.57 0.60
CA GLY A 54 9.39 17.83 -0.06
C GLY A 54 7.89 18.11 -0.01
N SER A 55 7.49 19.33 -0.39
CA SER A 55 6.12 19.84 -0.27
C SER A 55 5.05 18.88 -0.78
N ASN A 56 5.29 18.16 -1.88
CA ASN A 56 4.30 17.27 -2.50
C ASN A 56 3.75 16.20 -1.56
N ILE A 57 4.60 15.56 -0.74
CA ILE A 57 4.14 14.50 0.19
C ILE A 57 3.39 15.13 1.36
N THR A 58 3.87 16.26 1.86
CA THR A 58 3.19 17.02 2.93
C THR A 58 1.81 17.50 2.48
N ASP A 59 1.70 18.03 1.26
CA ASP A 59 0.43 18.49 0.67
C ASP A 59 -0.56 17.33 0.49
N ASP A 60 -0.07 16.15 0.07
CA ASP A 60 -0.91 14.97 -0.08
C ASP A 60 -1.42 14.45 1.28
N ILE A 61 -0.58 14.49 2.32
CA ILE A 61 -0.98 14.13 3.69
C ILE A 61 -2.05 15.12 4.18
N GLN A 62 -1.82 16.42 4.02
CA GLN A 62 -2.79 17.45 4.41
C GLN A 62 -4.13 17.26 3.69
N LYS A 63 -4.11 17.00 2.38
CA LYS A 63 -5.34 16.71 1.61
C LYS A 63 -6.10 15.51 2.17
N LEU A 64 -5.38 14.43 2.53
CA LEU A 64 -6.00 13.24 3.11
C LEU A 64 -6.64 13.54 4.48
N GLU A 65 -5.97 14.34 5.31
CA GLU A 65 -6.47 14.75 6.63
C GLU A 65 -7.67 15.69 6.51
N ASP A 66 -7.59 16.72 5.67
CA ASP A 66 -8.66 17.69 5.45
C ASP A 66 -9.94 17.04 4.91
N ASN A 67 -9.79 15.98 4.10
CA ASN A 67 -10.90 15.25 3.50
C ASN A 67 -11.27 13.97 4.29
N HIS A 68 -10.77 13.81 5.52
CA HIS A 68 -10.99 12.60 6.32
C HIS A 68 -12.47 12.22 6.43
N ALA A 69 -13.36 13.19 6.69
CA ALA A 69 -14.79 12.94 6.83
C ALA A 69 -15.42 12.35 5.55
N THR A 70 -15.04 12.88 4.38
CA THR A 70 -15.50 12.39 3.07
C THR A 70 -14.98 10.98 2.79
N ILE A 71 -13.68 10.75 3.04
CA ILE A 71 -13.06 9.42 2.87
C ILE A 71 -13.71 8.38 3.79
N LYS A 72 -13.97 8.77 5.05
CA LYS A 72 -14.65 7.93 6.03
C LYS A 72 -16.07 7.57 5.59
N LEU A 73 -16.83 8.55 5.12
CA LEU A 73 -18.18 8.32 4.62
C LEU A 73 -18.17 7.34 3.43
N ALA A 74 -17.27 7.53 2.47
CA ALA A 74 -17.10 6.63 1.32
C ALA A 74 -16.75 5.20 1.76
N CYS A 75 -15.81 5.05 2.70
CA CYS A 75 -15.45 3.76 3.28
C CYS A 75 -16.65 3.05 3.93
N LEU A 76 -17.44 3.77 4.73
CA LEU A 76 -18.63 3.21 5.39
C LEU A 76 -19.73 2.83 4.40
N LYS A 77 -19.87 3.55 3.27
CA LYS A 77 -20.82 3.17 2.21
C LYS A 77 -20.40 1.86 1.54
N VAL A 78 -19.13 1.72 1.11
CA VAL A 78 -18.66 0.49 0.46
C VAL A 78 -18.59 -0.69 1.43
N LEU A 79 -18.45 -0.44 2.74
CA LEU A 79 -18.52 -1.47 3.78
C LEU A 79 -19.89 -2.17 3.86
N LYS A 80 -20.98 -1.48 3.48
CA LYS A 80 -22.34 -2.07 3.47
C LYS A 80 -22.47 -3.23 2.49
N ASN A 81 -21.62 -3.28 1.46
CA ASN A 81 -21.58 -4.37 0.52
C ASN A 81 -20.37 -5.25 0.81
N ALA A 82 -20.53 -6.26 1.67
CA ALA A 82 -19.41 -7.14 2.03
C ALA A 82 -18.84 -7.94 0.83
N SER A 83 -19.64 -8.15 -0.23
CA SER A 83 -19.25 -9.02 -1.36
C SER A 83 -18.13 -8.45 -2.23
N ILE A 84 -17.92 -7.13 -2.21
CA ILE A 84 -16.90 -6.45 -3.01
C ILE A 84 -15.55 -6.35 -2.28
N TRP A 85 -15.48 -6.74 -0.99
CA TRP A 85 -14.24 -6.77 -0.23
C TRP A 85 -13.47 -8.06 -0.50
N GLN A 86 -12.20 -7.91 -0.87
CA GLN A 86 -11.33 -9.04 -1.16
C GLN A 86 -10.65 -9.52 0.12
N ARG A 87 -10.75 -10.81 0.45
CA ARG A 87 -9.93 -11.40 1.51
C ARG A 87 -8.47 -11.37 1.08
N LYS A 88 -7.62 -10.79 1.93
CA LYS A 88 -6.17 -10.79 1.72
C LYS A 88 -5.55 -11.87 2.60
N ASP A 89 -4.92 -12.82 1.93
CA ASP A 89 -4.21 -13.91 2.58
C ASP A 89 -2.82 -13.46 3.01
N ASP A 90 -2.54 -13.56 4.30
CA ASP A 90 -1.26 -13.29 4.94
C ASP A 90 -0.59 -14.56 5.49
N GLY A 91 -1.15 -15.75 5.21
CA GLY A 91 -0.66 -17.02 5.71
C GLY A 91 -0.89 -17.25 7.21
N ALA A 92 -1.55 -16.34 7.92
CA ALA A 92 -1.77 -16.42 9.37
C ALA A 92 -3.13 -17.03 9.76
N GLY A 93 -3.99 -17.29 8.78
CA GLY A 93 -5.39 -17.62 9.03
C GLY A 93 -6.25 -16.43 9.48
N GLY A 94 -5.69 -15.21 9.46
CA GLY A 94 -6.39 -13.98 9.81
C GLY A 94 -7.56 -13.64 8.88
N THR A 95 -8.44 -12.75 9.35
CA THR A 95 -9.57 -12.20 8.58
C THR A 95 -9.24 -10.81 8.06
N TRP A 96 -8.21 -10.66 7.23
CA TRP A 96 -7.91 -9.35 6.61
C TRP A 96 -8.68 -9.16 5.30
N PHE A 97 -9.32 -8.00 5.14
CA PHE A 97 -10.03 -7.63 3.91
C PHE A 97 -9.53 -6.31 3.33
N ILE A 98 -9.56 -6.20 2.01
CA ILE A 98 -9.21 -4.97 1.29
C ILE A 98 -10.27 -4.58 0.27
N TYR A 99 -10.41 -3.28 0.04
CA TYR A 99 -11.17 -2.70 -1.07
C TYR A 99 -10.20 -1.95 -1.99
N PRO A 100 -9.76 -2.55 -3.12
CA PRO A 100 -8.68 -1.97 -3.93
C PRO A 100 -9.17 -0.88 -4.87
N LEU A 101 -8.57 0.31 -4.78
CA LEU A 101 -8.77 1.40 -5.75
C LEU A 101 -7.68 1.39 -6.82
N LEU A 102 -6.43 1.17 -6.41
CA LEU A 102 -5.26 1.04 -7.28
C LEU A 102 -4.52 -0.24 -6.89
N LYS A 103 -4.24 -1.12 -7.86
CA LYS A 103 -3.51 -2.37 -7.66
C LYS A 103 -2.40 -2.51 -8.69
N ASN A 104 -1.17 -2.66 -8.22
CA ASN A 104 0.03 -2.76 -9.05
C ASN A 104 0.14 -1.63 -10.08
N GLY A 105 -0.23 -0.41 -9.69
CA GLY A 105 -0.21 0.78 -10.55
C GLY A 105 -1.38 0.93 -11.51
N PHE A 106 -2.36 0.02 -11.52
CA PHE A 106 -3.54 0.11 -12.37
C PHE A 106 -4.79 0.39 -11.52
N TRP A 107 -5.62 1.32 -11.99
CA TRP A 107 -6.91 1.62 -11.37
C TRP A 107 -7.84 0.42 -11.52
N CYS A 108 -8.63 0.16 -10.49
CA CYS A 108 -9.61 -0.90 -10.51
C CYS A 108 -10.98 -0.27 -10.77
N ASP A 109 -11.34 -0.10 -12.05
CA ASP A 109 -12.51 0.67 -12.49
C ASP A 109 -13.82 0.24 -11.81
N GLU A 110 -13.99 -1.07 -11.60
CA GLU A 110 -15.14 -1.65 -10.89
C GLU A 110 -15.33 -1.12 -9.47
N TYR A 111 -14.24 -0.73 -8.80
CA TYR A 111 -14.24 -0.14 -7.46
C TYR A 111 -14.24 1.39 -7.50
N CYS A 112 -13.53 1.98 -8.47
CA CYS A 112 -13.41 3.43 -8.61
C CYS A 112 -14.76 4.09 -8.96
N ASN A 113 -15.60 3.42 -9.73
CA ASN A 113 -16.90 3.95 -10.15
C ASN A 113 -17.95 4.03 -9.01
N VAL A 114 -17.68 3.44 -7.84
CA VAL A 114 -18.65 3.35 -6.75
C VAL A 114 -18.71 4.65 -5.91
N GLU A 115 -17.57 5.33 -5.73
CA GLU A 115 -17.49 6.56 -4.92
C GLU A 115 -16.70 7.66 -5.68
N PRO A 116 -17.37 8.47 -6.54
CA PRO A 116 -16.70 9.49 -7.34
C PRO A 116 -15.97 10.56 -6.52
N GLU A 117 -16.58 11.05 -5.43
CA GLU A 117 -15.97 12.06 -4.56
C GLU A 117 -14.66 11.57 -3.93
N LEU A 118 -14.62 10.29 -3.51
CA LEU A 118 -13.39 9.66 -3.04
C LEU A 118 -12.33 9.65 -4.15
N MET A 119 -12.71 9.30 -5.38
CA MET A 119 -11.78 9.25 -6.49
C MET A 119 -11.26 10.64 -6.89
N GLU A 120 -12.05 11.70 -6.78
CA GLU A 120 -11.57 13.08 -6.98
C GLU A 120 -10.46 13.44 -6.00
N ILE A 121 -10.65 13.12 -4.71
CA ILE A 121 -9.62 13.33 -3.68
C ILE A 121 -8.37 12.52 -4.01
N ILE A 122 -8.53 11.23 -4.29
CA ILE A 122 -7.40 10.34 -4.60
C ILE A 122 -6.67 10.80 -5.85
N HIS A 123 -7.35 11.15 -6.94
CA HIS A 123 -6.71 11.64 -8.16
C HIS A 123 -6.00 12.99 -7.99
N SER A 124 -6.34 13.76 -6.96
CA SER A 124 -5.66 15.04 -6.64
C SER A 124 -4.30 14.88 -5.94
N LEU A 125 -3.93 13.66 -5.52
CA LEU A 125 -2.68 13.39 -4.82
C LEU A 125 -1.51 13.28 -5.82
N ASN A 126 -0.40 13.95 -5.52
CA ASN A 126 0.78 14.05 -6.39
C ASN A 126 1.69 12.82 -6.32
N SER A 127 1.71 12.13 -5.17
CA SER A 127 2.68 11.10 -4.83
C SER A 127 2.20 9.68 -5.17
N ILE A 128 1.06 9.55 -5.86
CA ILE A 128 0.52 8.25 -6.25
C ILE A 128 1.41 7.57 -7.27
N MET A 129 1.85 6.36 -6.95
CA MET A 129 2.63 5.51 -7.85
C MET A 129 1.75 4.78 -8.89
N HIS A 130 0.93 5.51 -9.66
CA HIS A 130 0.18 4.92 -10.77
C HIS A 130 1.11 4.58 -11.94
N LYS A 131 0.73 3.60 -12.78
CA LYS A 131 1.58 3.03 -13.84
C LYS A 131 2.92 2.46 -13.34
N CYS A 132 3.03 2.19 -12.04
CA CYS A 132 4.15 1.53 -11.41
C CYS A 132 3.67 0.28 -10.69
N VAL A 133 4.30 -0.88 -10.93
CA VAL A 133 3.89 -2.17 -10.35
C VAL A 133 3.90 -2.17 -8.81
N PHE A 134 4.63 -1.23 -8.21
CA PHE A 134 4.70 -1.04 -6.76
C PHE A 134 3.64 -0.08 -6.22
N GLY A 135 2.78 0.50 -7.06
CA GLY A 135 1.68 1.36 -6.60
C GLY A 135 0.50 0.56 -6.09
N SER A 136 -0.04 0.94 -4.93
CA SER A 136 -1.28 0.37 -4.41
C SER A 136 -2.01 1.37 -3.52
N ILE A 137 -3.33 1.43 -3.66
CA ILE A 137 -4.24 2.22 -2.82
C ILE A 137 -5.46 1.37 -2.54
N TYR A 138 -5.84 1.23 -1.28
CA TYR A 138 -6.97 0.42 -0.88
C TYR A 138 -7.47 0.82 0.52
N PHE A 139 -8.76 0.63 0.78
CA PHE A 139 -9.21 0.52 2.17
C PHE A 139 -8.80 -0.83 2.74
N SER A 140 -8.42 -0.84 4.02
CA SER A 140 -8.00 -2.03 4.74
C SER A 140 -8.89 -2.21 5.96
N LEU A 141 -9.55 -3.37 6.04
CA LEU A 141 -10.41 -3.75 7.16
C LEU A 141 -9.77 -4.89 7.94
N LEU A 142 -9.59 -4.65 9.24
CA LEU A 142 -9.06 -5.61 10.20
C LEU A 142 -10.14 -5.85 11.28
N PRO A 143 -10.92 -6.93 11.17
CA PRO A 143 -11.82 -7.39 12.22
C PRO A 143 -11.05 -7.69 13.52
N PRO A 144 -11.76 -7.69 14.67
CA PRO A 144 -11.17 -8.07 15.95
C PRO A 144 -10.42 -9.40 15.88
N LYS A 145 -9.33 -9.52 16.65
CA LYS A 145 -8.48 -10.71 16.73
C LYS A 145 -7.74 -11.05 15.42
N THR A 146 -7.66 -10.13 14.48
CA THR A 146 -6.81 -10.29 13.29
C THR A 146 -5.34 -10.11 13.66
N LYS A 147 -4.51 -11.09 13.29
CA LYS A 147 -3.05 -11.02 13.43
C LYS A 147 -2.42 -11.19 12.05
N ILE A 148 -1.69 -10.18 11.61
CA ILE A 148 -0.88 -10.23 10.39
C ILE A 148 0.52 -10.70 10.77
N GLN A 149 1.06 -11.69 10.04
CA GLN A 149 2.43 -12.16 10.27
C GLN A 149 3.45 -11.08 9.92
N ASN A 150 4.61 -11.14 10.59
CA ASN A 150 5.75 -10.30 10.24
C ASN A 150 6.14 -10.56 8.78
N HIS A 151 6.21 -9.49 7.99
CA HIS A 151 6.56 -9.56 6.58
C HIS A 151 7.37 -8.33 6.18
N LEU A 152 8.13 -8.47 5.12
CA LEU A 152 8.81 -7.38 4.46
C LEU A 152 8.13 -7.09 3.13
N GLU A 153 8.07 -5.82 2.78
CA GLU A 153 7.56 -5.39 1.49
C GLU A 153 8.52 -5.82 0.37
N PRO A 154 8.05 -6.05 -0.86
CA PRO A 154 8.91 -6.53 -1.94
C PRO A 154 9.92 -5.48 -2.42
N THR A 155 9.88 -4.23 -1.92
CA THR A 155 10.76 -3.16 -2.37
C THR A 155 10.99 -2.06 -1.34
N ASN A 156 12.13 -1.36 -1.43
CA ASN A 156 12.45 -0.18 -0.64
C ASN A 156 12.17 1.17 -1.35
N ILE A 157 11.56 1.16 -2.54
CA ILE A 157 11.35 2.42 -3.31
C ILE A 157 10.05 3.14 -2.97
N ARG A 158 9.21 2.54 -2.13
CA ARG A 158 7.90 3.10 -1.76
C ARG A 158 7.78 3.20 -0.25
N LEU A 159 7.01 4.18 0.18
CA LEU A 159 6.51 4.28 1.54
C LEU A 159 5.04 3.89 1.56
N LYS A 160 4.58 3.42 2.72
CA LYS A 160 3.15 3.25 2.99
C LYS A 160 2.70 4.38 3.90
N CYS A 161 1.65 5.08 3.49
CA CYS A 161 0.90 5.99 4.33
C CYS A 161 -0.38 5.28 4.79
N HIS A 162 -0.70 5.34 6.09
CA HIS A 162 -1.94 4.83 6.65
C HIS A 162 -2.75 6.00 7.23
N LEU A 163 -3.96 6.22 6.72
CA LEU A 163 -4.93 7.14 7.31
C LEU A 163 -5.92 6.34 8.16
N GLY A 164 -6.00 6.64 9.46
CA GLY A 164 -6.95 5.99 10.37
C GLY A 164 -8.39 6.46 10.11
N ILE A 165 -9.26 5.55 9.63
CA ILE A 165 -10.67 5.87 9.33
C ILE A 165 -11.59 5.62 10.53
N GLU A 166 -11.59 4.38 11.03
CA GLU A 166 -12.26 3.96 12.25
C GLU A 166 -11.26 3.13 13.05
N VAL A 167 -10.74 3.71 14.13
CA VAL A 167 -9.72 3.10 14.99
C VAL A 167 -10.31 2.97 16.40
N PRO A 168 -10.27 1.78 17.02
CA PRO A 168 -10.65 1.62 18.42
C PRO A 168 -9.92 2.61 19.33
N LYS A 169 -10.60 3.13 20.37
CA LYS A 169 -10.01 4.12 21.28
C LYS A 169 -8.94 3.54 22.21
N GLU A 170 -9.01 2.23 22.48
CA GLU A 170 -8.05 1.52 23.31
C GLU A 170 -6.77 1.29 22.51
N GLU A 171 -5.64 1.82 22.96
CA GLU A 171 -4.35 1.73 22.25
C GLU A 171 -3.92 0.27 22.01
N GLU A 172 -4.17 -0.59 23.00
CA GLU A 172 -3.85 -2.02 22.91
C GLU A 172 -4.80 -2.82 21.99
N ALA A 173 -5.91 -2.21 21.55
CA ALA A 173 -6.88 -2.90 20.71
C ALA A 173 -6.48 -2.91 19.22
N CYS A 174 -5.67 -1.96 18.76
CA CYS A 174 -5.20 -1.92 17.37
C CYS A 174 -3.84 -1.22 17.27
N PHE A 175 -2.79 -1.99 16.96
CA PHE A 175 -1.44 -1.47 16.81
C PHE A 175 -0.73 -2.10 15.60
N LEU A 176 0.26 -1.37 15.09
CA LEU A 176 1.17 -1.82 14.05
C LEU A 176 2.59 -1.69 14.60
N THR A 177 3.39 -2.74 14.48
CA THR A 177 4.82 -2.71 14.79
C THR A 177 5.63 -2.64 13.50
N THR A 178 6.65 -1.78 13.51
CA THR A 178 7.68 -1.73 12.49
C THR A 178 9.02 -2.13 13.10
N ALA A 179 10.04 -2.36 12.28
CA ALA A 179 11.39 -2.59 12.81
C ALA A 179 11.81 -1.45 13.75
N THR A 180 12.45 -1.79 14.87
CA THR A 180 13.11 -0.81 15.73
C THR A 180 14.32 -0.26 14.97
N ASN A 181 14.45 1.06 14.87
CA ASN A 181 15.67 1.65 14.33
C ASN A 181 16.78 1.40 15.36
N GLU A 182 17.77 0.57 15.01
CA GLU A 182 19.09 0.55 15.67
C GLU A 182 19.94 1.72 15.16
#